data_AF-A0A815Y1I2-F1
#
_entry.id   AF-A0A815Y1I2-F1
#
_cell.length_a   1.000
_cell.length_b   1.000
_cell.length_c   1.000
_cell.angle_alpha   90.00
_cell.angle_beta   90.00
_cell.angle_gamma   90.00
#
_symmetry.space_group_name_H-M   'P 1'
#
loop_
_entity.id
_entity.type
_entity.pdbx_description
1 polymer ?
#
loop_
_entity_poly.entity_id
_entity_poly.type
_entity_poly.pdbx_seq_one_letter_code
_entity_poly.pdbx_strand_id
1 'polypeptide(L)'
;MKTIESGTNDQIGLLSDLIDRTTDLNELIKCHKNRCLIHYAENRYKDALHDIDVLRRYGHKDESLIMIKGVCNIHFHVGEVRNSLLKALNVEIMENIDAAINMLNCITETNVNKFIKRNSSRRLVKKVKRLN
;
A
#
# COMPACT_ATOMS: atom_id res chain seq x y z
N MET A 1 16.12 -23.45 8.41
CA MET A 1 15.90 -22.98 7.03
C MET A 1 16.69 -21.68 6.87
N LYS A 2 17.90 -21.74 6.29
CA LYS A 2 18.77 -20.56 6.14
C LYS A 2 18.32 -19.78 4.90
N THR A 3 17.96 -18.52 5.10
CA THR A 3 17.64 -17.56 4.04
C THR A 3 18.88 -17.32 3.17
N ILE A 4 18.74 -17.60 1.87
CA ILE A 4 19.74 -17.32 0.82
C ILE A 4 19.56 -15.85 0.41
N GLU A 5 19.81 -14.91 1.33
CA GLU A 5 19.62 -13.47 1.06
C GLU A 5 20.94 -12.72 0.87
N SER A 6 22.10 -13.35 1.15
CA SER A 6 23.39 -12.64 1.11
C SER A 6 24.05 -12.61 -0.27
N GLY A 7 23.75 -13.54 -1.18
CA GLY A 7 24.50 -13.65 -2.45
C GLY A 7 24.15 -12.61 -3.52
N THR A 8 22.88 -12.21 -3.60
CA THR A 8 22.39 -11.32 -4.68
C THR A 8 22.50 -9.84 -4.34
N ASN A 9 22.32 -9.46 -3.06
CA ASN A 9 22.57 -8.10 -2.60
C ASN A 9 24.04 -7.69 -2.77
N ASP A 10 24.97 -8.62 -2.51
CA ASP A 10 26.40 -8.41 -2.76
C ASP A 10 26.68 -8.20 -4.26
N GLN A 11 26.00 -8.94 -5.15
CA GLN A 11 26.13 -8.77 -6.61
C GLN A 11 25.60 -7.43 -7.11
N ILE A 12 24.45 -6.96 -6.58
CA ILE A 12 23.90 -5.64 -6.92
C ILE A 12 24.85 -4.52 -6.46
N GLY A 13 25.41 -4.65 -5.26
CA GLY A 13 26.40 -3.71 -4.73
C GLY A 13 27.63 -3.63 -5.63
N LEU A 14 28.21 -4.78 -5.98
CA LEU A 14 29.37 -4.86 -6.88
C LEU A 14 29.09 -4.27 -8.26
N LEU A 15 27.91 -4.52 -8.84
CA LEU A 15 27.53 -3.94 -10.13
C LEU A 15 27.35 -2.43 -10.04
N SER A 16 26.85 -1.91 -8.92
CA SER A 16 26.68 -0.48 -8.70
C SER A 16 28.03 0.22 -8.56
N ASP A 17 28.95 -0.34 -7.76
CA ASP A 17 30.32 0.16 -7.63
C ASP A 17 31.06 0.18 -8.98
N LEU A 18 30.83 -0.83 -9.82
CA LEU A 18 31.44 -0.91 -11.15
C LEU A 18 30.84 0.14 -12.10
N ILE A 19 29.52 0.35 -12.08
CA ILE A 19 28.85 1.40 -12.85
C ILE A 19 29.42 2.78 -12.49
N ASP A 20 29.65 3.05 -11.21
CA ASP A 20 30.14 4.35 -10.75
C ASP A 20 31.60 4.63 -11.14
N ARG A 21 32.39 3.59 -11.42
CA ARG A 21 33.83 3.70 -11.69
C ARG A 21 34.21 3.49 -13.15
N THR A 22 33.40 2.77 -13.91
CA THR A 22 33.72 2.46 -15.30
C THR A 22 33.30 3.59 -16.25
N THR A 23 34.17 3.89 -17.21
CA THR A 23 33.90 4.85 -18.29
C THR A 23 33.70 4.15 -19.64
N ASP A 24 33.89 2.83 -19.70
CA ASP A 24 33.63 2.04 -20.90
C ASP A 24 32.12 1.83 -21.07
N LEU A 25 31.59 2.37 -22.17
CA LEU A 25 30.17 2.25 -22.52
C LEU A 25 29.70 0.80 -22.61
N ASN A 26 30.53 -0.11 -23.14
CA ASN A 26 30.15 -1.51 -23.27
C ASN A 26 30.02 -2.18 -21.90
N GLU A 27 30.93 -1.85 -20.98
CA GLU A 27 30.89 -2.37 -19.61
C GLU A 27 29.72 -1.76 -18.83
N LEU A 28 29.42 -0.46 -19.01
CA LEU A 28 28.22 0.18 -18.45
C LEU A 28 26.95 -0.54 -18.90
N ILE A 29 26.80 -0.78 -20.20
CA ILE A 29 25.63 -1.49 -20.76
C ILE A 29 25.51 -2.88 -20.15
N LYS A 30 26.62 -3.63 -20.04
CA LYS A 30 26.62 -4.97 -19.47
C LYS A 30 26.23 -4.95 -17.98
N CYS A 31 26.75 -4.00 -17.20
CA CYS A 31 26.45 -3.89 -15.78
C CYS A 31 24.97 -3.56 -15.55
N HIS A 32 24.43 -2.56 -16.26
CA HIS A 32 23.01 -2.22 -16.17
C HIS A 32 22.10 -3.37 -16.61
N LYS A 33 22.48 -4.13 -17.65
CA LYS A 33 21.72 -5.30 -18.09
C LYS A 33 21.69 -6.38 -17.02
N ASN A 34 22.84 -6.71 -16.43
CA ASN A 34 22.91 -7.72 -15.38
C ASN A 34 22.15 -7.28 -14.12
N ARG A 35 22.30 -6.02 -13.71
CA ARG A 35 21.59 -5.47 -12.54
C ARG A 35 20.07 -5.45 -12.76
N CYS A 36 19.61 -5.08 -13.96
CA CYS A 36 18.21 -5.16 -14.37
C CYS A 36 17.65 -6.58 -14.21
N LEU A 37 18.37 -7.60 -14.68
CA LEU A 37 17.91 -8.99 -14.63
C LEU A 37 17.83 -9.49 -13.18
N ILE A 38 18.78 -9.12 -12.32
CA ILE A 38 18.74 -9.45 -10.90
C ILE A 38 17.54 -8.75 -10.23
N HIS A 39 17.37 -7.44 -10.44
CA HIS A 39 16.22 -6.71 -9.91
C HIS A 39 14.87 -7.30 -10.36
N TYR A 40 14.78 -7.72 -11.62
CA TYR A 40 13.59 -8.39 -12.13
C TYR A 40 13.34 -9.73 -11.44
N ALA A 41 14.37 -10.58 -11.29
CA ALA A 41 14.26 -11.86 -10.60
C ALA A 41 13.87 -11.72 -9.12
N GLU A 42 14.29 -10.64 -8.46
CA GLU A 42 13.95 -10.31 -7.08
C GLU A 42 12.62 -9.57 -6.92
N ASN A 43 11.85 -9.39 -8.01
CA ASN A 43 10.59 -8.64 -8.02
C ASN A 43 10.75 -7.16 -7.61
N ARG A 44 11.96 -6.62 -7.72
CA ARG A 44 12.28 -5.20 -7.55
C ARG A 44 12.00 -4.44 -8.85
N TYR A 45 10.74 -4.49 -9.29
CA TYR A 45 10.33 -4.03 -10.62
C TYR A 45 10.63 -2.55 -10.89
N LYS A 46 10.55 -1.69 -9.86
CA LYS A 46 10.90 -0.27 -9.99
C LYS A 46 12.38 -0.05 -10.31
N ASP A 47 13.25 -0.81 -9.66
CA ASP A 47 14.70 -0.72 -9.87
C ASP A 47 15.09 -1.31 -11.24
N ALA A 48 14.45 -2.43 -11.63
CA ALA A 48 14.61 -2.99 -12.97
C ALA A 48 14.17 -2.00 -14.07
N LEU A 49 13.04 -1.30 -13.89
CA LEU A 49 12.58 -0.27 -14.82
C LEU A 49 13.61 0.87 -14.98
N HIS A 50 14.22 1.29 -13.87
CA HIS A 50 15.27 2.30 -13.90
C HIS A 50 16.45 1.88 -14.78
N ASP A 51 16.98 0.67 -14.59
CA ASP A 51 18.09 0.16 -15.40
C ASP A 51 17.70 0.03 -16.89
N ILE A 52 16.47 -0.39 -17.20
CA ILE A 52 15.98 -0.45 -18.59
C ILE A 52 15.96 0.94 -19.23
N ASP A 53 15.52 1.96 -18.51
CA ASP A 53 15.47 3.34 -19.02
C ASP A 53 16.87 3.92 -19.23
N VAL A 54 17.85 3.51 -18.42
CA VAL A 54 19.27 3.85 -18.64
C VAL A 54 19.82 3.14 -19.88
N LEU A 55 19.58 1.82 -20.02
CA LEU A 55 20.00 1.05 -21.20
C LEU A 55 19.44 1.61 -22.51
N ARG A 56 18.17 2.05 -22.50
CA ARG A 56 17.55 2.72 -23.65
C ARG A 56 18.24 4.05 -24.00
N ARG A 57 18.69 4.81 -23.00
CA ARG A 57 19.46 6.06 -23.22
C ARG A 57 20.81 5.80 -23.86
N TYR A 58 21.42 4.65 -23.60
CA TYR A 58 22.62 4.18 -24.31
C TYR A 58 22.33 3.61 -25.71
N GLY A 59 21.09 3.68 -26.20
CA GLY A 59 20.72 3.20 -27.52
C GLY A 59 20.59 1.67 -27.62
N HIS A 60 20.55 0.96 -26.49
CA HIS A 60 20.38 -0.49 -26.50
C HIS A 60 18.95 -0.86 -26.92
N LYS A 61 18.83 -1.77 -27.90
CA LYS A 61 17.55 -2.19 -28.53
C LYS A 61 17.27 -3.67 -28.36
N ASP A 62 17.65 -4.25 -27.22
CA ASP A 62 17.38 -5.65 -26.94
C ASP A 62 15.86 -5.87 -26.73
N GLU A 63 15.25 -6.68 -27.60
CA GLU A 63 13.82 -7.00 -27.54
C GLU A 63 13.42 -7.66 -26.22
N SER A 64 14.33 -8.41 -25.58
CA SER A 64 14.07 -9.01 -24.28
C SER A 64 13.83 -7.96 -23.19
N LEU A 65 14.51 -6.80 -23.26
CA LEU A 65 14.32 -5.69 -22.33
C LEU A 65 12.97 -4.99 -22.55
N ILE A 66 12.44 -5.01 -23.78
CA ILE A 66 11.09 -4.49 -24.06
C ILE A 66 10.04 -5.36 -23.35
N MET A 67 10.18 -6.69 -23.44
CA MET A 67 9.27 -7.60 -22.74
C MET A 67 9.37 -7.44 -21.22
N ILE A 68 10.60 -7.43 -20.67
CA ILE A 68 10.81 -7.23 -19.22
C ILE A 68 10.22 -5.90 -18.77
N LYS A 69 10.38 -4.82 -19.54
CA LYS A 69 9.77 -3.52 -19.24
C LYS A 69 8.25 -3.60 -19.15
N GLY A 70 7.61 -4.29 -20.10
CA GLY A 70 6.16 -4.51 -20.09
C GLY A 70 5.69 -5.20 -18.81
N VAL A 71 6.36 -6.30 -18.44
CA VAL A 71 6.05 -7.05 -17.22
C VAL A 71 6.26 -6.20 -15.97
N CYS A 72 7.41 -5.52 -15.85
CA CYS A 72 7.69 -4.65 -14.72
C CYS A 72 6.64 -3.53 -14.56
N ASN A 73 6.21 -2.90 -15.67
CA ASN A 73 5.18 -1.87 -15.64
C ASN A 73 3.84 -2.41 -15.14
N ILE A 74 3.44 -3.61 -15.57
CA ILE A 74 2.21 -4.26 -15.08
C ILE A 74 2.32 -4.48 -13.58
N HIS A 75 3.39 -5.12 -13.10
CA HIS A 75 3.52 -5.42 -11.69
C HIS A 75 3.64 -4.17 -10.82
N PHE A 76 4.38 -3.15 -11.28
CA PHE A 76 4.54 -1.90 -10.58
C PHE A 76 3.21 -1.13 -10.48
N HIS A 77 2.54 -0.86 -11.61
CA HIS A 77 1.33 -0.05 -11.62
C HIS A 77 0.08 -0.79 -11.11
N VAL A 78 -0.09 -2.08 -11.41
CA VAL A 78 -1.20 -2.87 -10.85
C VAL A 78 -1.06 -3.00 -9.34
N GLY A 79 0.17 -3.15 -8.84
CA GLY A 79 0.45 -3.12 -7.40
C GLY A 79 0.05 -1.80 -6.75
N GLU A 80 0.40 -0.67 -7.35
CA GLU A 80 0.02 0.66 -6.85
C GLU A 80 -1.50 0.92 -6.88
N VAL A 81 -2.17 0.50 -7.96
CA VAL A 81 -3.63 0.61 -8.11
C VAL A 81 -4.33 -0.24 -7.06
N ARG A 82 -3.90 -1.49 -6.88
CA ARG A 82 -4.45 -2.39 -5.84
C ARG A 82 -4.33 -1.78 -4.45
N ASN A 83 -3.16 -1.24 -4.10
CA ASN A 83 -2.93 -0.63 -2.80
C ASN A 83 -3.77 0.64 -2.59
N SER A 84 -3.91 1.45 -3.64
CA SER A 84 -4.75 2.66 -3.60
C SER A 84 -6.22 2.32 -3.40
N LEU A 85 -6.72 1.30 -4.12
CA LEU A 85 -8.08 0.80 -3.96
C LEU A 85 -8.34 0.25 -2.55
N LEU A 86 -7.41 -0.55 -2.01
CA LEU A 86 -7.53 -1.08 -0.65
C LEU A 86 -7.59 0.03 0.41
N LYS A 87 -6.80 1.08 0.25
CA LYS A 87 -6.85 2.25 1.14
C LYS A 87 -8.19 2.98 1.05
N ALA A 88 -8.68 3.23 -0.17
CA ALA A 88 -9.95 3.91 -0.37
C ALA A 88 -11.13 3.12 0.23
N LEU A 89 -11.19 1.81 -0.04
CA LEU A 89 -12.21 0.91 0.52
C LEU A 89 -12.17 0.88 2.05
N ASN A 90 -10.98 0.82 2.66
CA ASN A 90 -10.86 0.82 4.11
C ASN A 90 -11.36 2.13 4.73
N VAL A 91 -11.09 3.28 4.10
CA VAL A 91 -11.60 4.58 4.59
C VAL A 91 -13.12 4.62 4.54
N GLU A 92 -13.73 4.26 3.40
CA GLU A 92 -15.19 4.26 3.22
C GLU A 92 -15.90 3.31 4.21
N ILE A 93 -15.36 2.11 4.43
CA ILE A 93 -15.91 1.16 5.39
C ILE A 93 -15.88 1.74 6.81
N MET A 94 -14.76 2.37 7.21
CA MET A 94 -14.61 2.94 8.55
C MET A 94 -15.57 4.12 8.78
N GLU A 95 -15.71 5.03 7.81
CA GLU A 95 -16.66 6.15 7.89
C GLU A 95 -18.11 5.67 8.06
N ASN A 96 -18.49 4.61 7.35
CA ASN A 96 -19.82 4.01 7.46
C ASN A 96 -20.05 3.35 8.82
N ILE A 97 -19.04 2.69 9.39
CA ILE A 97 -19.11 2.10 10.74
C ILE A 97 -19.28 3.21 11.78
N ASP A 98 -18.50 4.28 11.69
CA ASP A 98 -18.58 5.41 12.62
C ASP A 98 -19.95 6.10 12.55
N ALA A 99 -20.50 6.29 11.35
CA ALA A 99 -21.84 6.82 11.17
C ALA A 99 -22.91 5.92 11.83
N ALA A 100 -22.79 4.60 11.68
CA ALA A 100 -23.71 3.63 12.29
C ALA A 100 -23.61 3.64 13.82
N ILE A 101 -22.39 3.68 14.38
CA ILE A 101 -22.15 3.80 15.83
C ILE A 101 -22.78 5.08 16.37
N ASN A 102 -22.61 6.21 15.68
CA ASN A 102 -23.19 7.48 16.08
C ASN A 102 -24.73 7.44 16.08
N MET A 103 -25.35 6.82 15.07
CA MET A 103 -26.80 6.62 15.05
C MET A 103 -27.27 5.74 16.22
N LEU A 104 -26.58 4.64 16.51
CA LEU A 104 -26.91 3.75 17.62
C LEU A 104 -26.81 4.48 18.97
N ASN A 105 -25.77 5.29 19.16
CA ASN A 105 -25.60 6.11 20.37
C ASN A 105 -26.76 7.10 20.53
N CYS A 106 -27.14 7.81 19.46
CA CYS A 106 -28.25 8.76 19.48
C CYS A 106 -29.60 8.09 19.81
N ILE A 107 -29.87 6.92 19.23
CA ILE A 107 -31.07 6.13 19.53
C ILE A 107 -31.08 5.70 20.99
N THR A 108 -29.93 5.23 21.49
CA THR A 108 -29.77 4.77 22.87
C THR A 108 -30.02 5.90 23.86
N GLU A 109 -29.38 7.07 23.67
CA GLU A 109 -29.61 8.26 24.48
C GLU A 109 -31.06 8.71 24.46
N THR A 110 -31.69 8.73 23.28
CA THR A 110 -33.10 9.09 23.13
C THR A 110 -34.01 8.15 23.93
N ASN A 111 -33.76 6.85 23.88
CA ASN A 111 -34.54 5.84 24.58
C ASN A 111 -34.33 5.92 26.10
N VAL A 112 -33.09 6.11 26.55
CA VAL A 112 -32.75 6.32 27.96
C VAL A 112 -33.46 7.57 28.50
N ASN A 113 -33.40 8.70 27.78
CA ASN A 113 -34.06 9.94 28.17
C ASN A 113 -35.59 9.78 28.24
N LYS A 114 -36.21 9.10 27.26
CA LYS A 114 -37.64 8.76 27.31
C LYS A 114 -38.01 7.91 28.52
N PHE A 115 -37.17 6.92 28.85
CA PHE A 115 -37.37 6.05 30.01
C PHE A 115 -37.28 6.82 31.34
N ILE A 116 -36.25 7.66 31.49
CA ILE A 116 -36.07 8.53 32.67
C ILE A 116 -37.30 9.43 32.84
N LYS A 117 -37.70 10.16 31.79
CA LYS A 117 -38.85 11.08 31.83
C LYS A 117 -40.13 10.37 32.26
N ARG A 118 -40.42 9.19 31.70
CA ARG A 118 -41.61 8.37 32.06
C ARG A 118 -41.61 7.97 33.54
N ASN A 119 -40.47 7.57 34.09
CA ASN A 119 -40.38 7.13 35.47
C ASN A 119 -40.40 8.28 36.49
N SER A 120 -39.79 9.42 36.17
CA SER A 120 -39.85 10.63 36.98
C SER A 120 -41.28 11.13 37.12
N SER A 121 -42.04 11.19 36.01
CA SER A 121 -43.46 11.59 36.03
C SER A 121 -44.33 10.63 36.85
N ARG A 122 -44.11 9.32 36.74
CA ARG A 122 -44.85 8.32 37.55
C ARG A 122 -44.57 8.45 39.05
N ARG A 123 -43.32 8.72 39.45
CA ARG A 123 -42.96 8.96 40.86
C ARG A 123 -43.68 10.20 41.42
N LEU A 124 -43.70 11.29 40.66
CA LEU A 124 -44.42 12.52 41.03
C LEU A 124 -45.91 12.28 41.24
N VAL A 125 -46.60 11.62 40.30
CA VAL A 125 -48.04 11.30 40.42
C VAL A 125 -48.33 10.44 41.65
N LYS A 126 -47.49 9.44 41.94
CA LYS A 126 -47.64 8.62 43.15
C LYS A 126 -47.43 9.43 44.44
N LYS A 127 -46.57 10.43 44.43
CA LYS A 127 -46.29 11.29 45.60
C LYS A 127 -47.45 12.26 45.87
N VAL A 128 -48.01 12.88 44.82
CA VAL A 128 -49.20 13.76 44.92
C VAL A 128 -50.41 12.99 45.44
N LYS A 129 -50.66 11.77 44.94
CA LYS A 129 -51.76 10.91 45.44
C LYS A 129 -51.66 10.49 46.90
N ARG A 130 -50.49 10.64 47.54
CA ARG A 130 -50.30 10.34 48.97
C ARG A 130 -50.44 11.56 49.87
N LEU A 131 -50.54 12.75 49.28
CA LEU A 131 -50.63 14.04 49.99
C LEU A 131 -52.06 14.61 49.99
N ASN A 132 -52.95 14.06 49.15
CA ASN A 132 -54.39 14.31 49.13
C ASN A 132 -55.12 13.11 49.72
#